data_AF-A0A3P3F2J0-F1
#
_entry.id   AF-A0A3P3F2J0-F1
#
_cell.length_a   1.000
_cell.length_b   1.000
_cell.length_c   1.000
_cell.angle_alpha   90.00
_cell.angle_beta   90.00
_cell.angle_gamma   90.00
#
_symmetry.space_group_name_H-M   'P 1'
#
loop_
_entity.id
_entity.type
_entity.pdbx_description
1 polymer ?
#
loop_
_entity_poly.entity_id
_entity_poly.type
_entity_poly.pdbx_seq_one_letter_code
_entity_poly.pdbx_strand_id
1 'polypeptide(L)'
;MGRQGSRDSIIVSVRTDPLPATVETVIDPSRKRRLIDLSELWRYREVVFFLAWRDFKVKYRQTYLGVLWAMLQPLVAMSVFSVFFGRLVGISSNGAPYPLFVLCGLVPWNFFSRAVGSMTGSLVNNQELVKRVYFPRLIIPMSAMAACLTDMIVGFALLFAALLAFGTWPVPQVLFLPLFVLVMAASATGLGVALSAINVRFRDVGYLVPFSLQIVLFMTPVVYPGSLVPHFWRPLYSMNPMVGIVEAVRWSVLGTPADWVMISISILSSLALLVAGLAIFSKSERAFPDLI
;
A
#
# COMPACT_ATOMS: atom_id res chain seq x y z
N MET A 1 81.70 40.25 -9.44
CA MET A 1 81.18 40.92 -8.23
C MET A 1 79.67 40.92 -8.31
N GLY A 2 79.02 40.08 -7.50
CA GLY A 2 77.56 39.90 -7.49
C GLY A 2 76.84 40.84 -6.51
N ARG A 3 75.54 41.03 -6.76
CA ARG A 3 74.50 41.50 -5.82
C ARG A 3 73.15 41.12 -6.46
N GLN A 4 72.63 39.91 -6.22
CA GLN A 4 71.79 39.51 -5.09
C GLN A 4 70.41 40.18 -5.18
N GLY A 5 69.48 39.50 -5.87
CA GLY A 5 68.08 39.89 -5.99
C GLY A 5 67.35 39.64 -4.67
N SER A 6 66.72 40.71 -4.16
CA SER A 6 65.80 40.63 -3.02
C SER A 6 64.53 39.90 -3.47
N ARG A 7 64.33 38.69 -2.98
CA ARG A 7 63.04 37.99 -3.07
C ARG A 7 62.25 38.36 -1.82
N ASP A 8 61.29 39.27 -1.98
CA ASP A 8 60.28 39.51 -0.95
C ASP A 8 59.44 38.25 -0.79
N SER A 9 59.68 37.51 0.29
CA SER A 9 58.82 36.40 0.70
C SER A 9 57.55 36.96 1.32
N ILE A 10 56.43 36.85 0.61
CA ILE A 10 55.10 37.11 1.16
C ILE A 10 54.75 35.96 2.11
N ILE A 11 54.76 36.23 3.43
CA ILE A 11 54.28 35.28 4.43
C ILE A 11 52.75 35.37 4.46
N VAL A 12 52.07 34.40 3.85
CA VAL A 12 50.61 34.23 3.98
C VAL A 12 50.35 33.37 5.20
N SER A 13 49.92 33.97 6.31
CA SER A 13 49.44 33.23 7.49
C SER A 13 48.05 32.66 7.17
N VAL A 14 47.98 31.37 6.82
CA VAL A 14 46.71 30.65 6.69
C VAL A 14 46.20 30.34 8.08
N ARG A 15 45.11 31.00 8.50
CA ARG A 15 44.38 30.65 9.72
C ARG A 15 43.65 29.33 9.47
N THR A 16 44.20 28.23 9.97
CA THR A 16 43.51 26.93 9.98
C THR A 16 42.51 26.92 11.13
N ASP A 17 41.33 27.51 10.91
CA ASP A 17 40.21 27.24 11.81
C ASP A 17 39.92 25.73 11.77
N PRO A 18 39.73 25.06 12.92
CA PRO A 18 39.40 23.63 12.92
C PRO A 18 38.10 23.44 12.13
N LEU A 19 38.17 22.64 11.06
CA LEU A 19 37.01 22.29 10.26
C LEU A 19 35.91 21.74 11.20
N PRO A 20 34.65 22.17 11.06
CA PRO A 20 33.56 21.59 11.83
C PRO A 20 33.58 20.08 11.61
N ALA A 21 33.45 19.31 12.71
CA ALA A 21 33.54 17.86 12.72
C ALA A 21 32.77 17.27 11.53
N THR A 22 33.51 16.74 10.56
CA THR A 22 32.92 16.08 9.40
C THR A 22 32.11 14.90 9.93
N VAL A 23 30.81 14.90 9.68
CA VAL A 23 29.96 13.74 9.94
C VAL A 23 30.46 12.62 9.01
N GLU A 24 31.38 11.80 9.52
CA GLU A 24 31.86 10.62 8.82
C GLU A 24 30.70 9.66 8.64
N THR A 25 30.13 9.67 7.43
CA THR A 25 29.15 8.66 7.05
C THR A 25 29.95 7.43 6.63
N VAL A 26 30.19 6.52 7.59
CA VAL A 26 30.81 5.23 7.32
C VAL A 26 29.85 4.41 6.48
N ILE A 27 30.10 4.35 5.17
CA ILE A 27 29.42 3.45 4.24
C ILE A 27 30.12 2.09 4.36
N ASP A 28 29.57 1.21 5.19
CA ASP A 28 30.07 -0.15 5.35
C ASP A 28 29.54 -1.04 4.19
N PRO A 29 30.40 -1.48 3.24
CA PRO A 29 29.99 -2.32 2.11
C PRO A 29 29.67 -3.76 2.54
N SER A 30 29.87 -4.12 3.81
CA SER A 30 29.82 -5.49 4.32
C SER A 30 28.56 -5.83 5.14
N ARG A 31 27.51 -4.99 5.10
CA ARG A 31 26.24 -5.29 5.77
C ARG A 31 25.47 -6.39 5.03
N LYS A 32 25.81 -7.64 5.39
CA LYS A 32 25.16 -8.93 5.07
C LYS A 32 23.74 -8.80 4.54
N ARG A 33 23.47 -9.51 3.42
CA ARG A 33 22.19 -9.94 2.82
C ARG A 33 20.95 -9.91 3.74
N ARG A 34 20.53 -8.76 4.22
CA ARG A 34 19.21 -8.58 4.82
C ARG A 34 18.30 -8.19 3.67
N LEU A 35 17.23 -8.96 3.47
CA LEU A 35 16.18 -8.64 2.51
C LEU A 35 15.62 -7.24 2.79
N ILE A 36 15.62 -6.81 4.05
CA ILE A 36 15.23 -5.48 4.53
C ILE A 36 16.02 -5.14 5.78
N ASP A 37 16.49 -3.91 5.89
CA ASP A 37 16.87 -3.35 7.19
C ASP A 37 15.70 -2.59 7.83
N LEU A 38 14.90 -3.31 8.63
CA LEU A 38 13.77 -2.71 9.36
C LEU A 38 14.22 -1.63 10.34
N SER A 39 15.45 -1.71 10.86
CA SER A 39 16.00 -0.69 11.76
C SER A 39 16.26 0.62 11.02
N GLU A 40 16.67 0.51 9.75
CA GLU A 40 16.88 1.66 8.90
C GLU A 40 15.55 2.30 8.47
N LEU A 41 14.54 1.49 8.14
CA LEU A 41 13.20 1.99 7.84
C LEU A 41 12.62 2.77 9.03
N TRP A 42 12.82 2.28 10.26
CA TRP A 42 12.38 2.96 11.47
C TRP A 42 13.13 4.28 11.73
N ARG A 43 14.43 4.35 11.36
CA ARG A 43 15.24 5.58 11.45
C ARG A 43 14.70 6.69 10.54
N TYR A 44 14.17 6.33 9.37
CA TYR A 44 13.61 7.28 8.40
C TYR A 44 12.08 7.43 8.47
N ARG A 45 11.45 7.05 9.57
CA ARG A 45 9.98 7.17 9.76
C ARG A 45 9.45 8.59 9.57
N GLU A 46 10.26 9.60 9.87
CA GLU A 46 9.90 11.01 9.69
C GLU A 46 9.76 11.36 8.21
N VAL A 47 10.62 10.79 7.35
CA VAL A 47 10.53 10.93 5.89
C VAL A 47 9.28 10.24 5.37
N VAL A 48 8.99 9.03 5.86
CA VAL A 48 7.74 8.30 5.51
C VAL A 48 6.52 9.16 5.85
N PHE A 49 6.47 9.70 7.07
CA PHE A 49 5.37 10.54 7.52
C PHE A 49 5.25 11.82 6.70
N PHE A 50 6.36 12.52 6.45
CA PHE A 50 6.36 13.75 5.67
C PHE A 50 5.85 13.53 4.23
N LEU A 51 6.33 12.49 3.56
CA LEU A 51 5.89 12.14 2.21
C LEU A 51 4.42 11.72 2.20
N ALA A 52 3.99 10.88 3.15
CA ALA A 52 2.60 10.47 3.27
C ALA A 52 1.68 11.67 3.52
N TRP A 53 2.09 12.59 4.39
CA TRP A 53 1.37 13.83 4.69
C TRP A 53 1.28 14.75 3.46
N ARG A 54 2.38 14.90 2.73
CA ARG A 54 2.41 15.65 1.47
C ARG A 54 1.43 15.04 0.46
N ASP A 55 1.49 13.74 0.25
CA ASP A 55 0.64 13.05 -0.73
C ASP A 55 -0.84 13.14 -0.35
N PHE A 56 -1.17 12.99 0.93
CA PHE A 56 -2.51 13.24 1.47
C PHE A 56 -2.96 14.68 1.21
N LYS A 57 -2.13 15.67 1.56
CA LYS A 57 -2.46 17.08 1.38
C LYS A 57 -2.66 17.42 -0.10
N VAL A 58 -1.80 16.94 -0.99
CA VAL A 58 -1.94 17.17 -2.44
C VAL A 58 -3.27 16.62 -2.94
N LYS A 59 -3.66 15.43 -2.50
CA LYS A 59 -4.92 14.79 -2.89
C LYS A 59 -6.17 15.59 -2.49
N TYR A 60 -6.17 16.21 -1.31
CA TYR A 60 -7.36 16.90 -0.77
C TYR A 60 -7.34 18.43 -0.88
N ARG A 61 -6.19 19.06 -1.14
CA ARG A 61 -6.03 20.52 -1.13
C ARG A 61 -6.69 21.23 -2.33
N GLN A 62 -6.96 20.51 -3.42
CA GLN A 62 -7.48 21.09 -4.67
C GLN A 62 -8.87 20.56 -5.07
N THR A 63 -9.61 19.94 -4.15
CA THR A 63 -10.96 19.42 -4.44
C THR A 63 -12.02 20.14 -3.60
N TYR A 64 -13.08 20.63 -4.25
CA TYR A 64 -14.20 21.32 -3.59
C TYR A 64 -14.85 20.48 -2.48
N LEU A 65 -14.90 19.16 -2.64
CA LEU A 65 -15.51 18.23 -1.69
C LEU A 65 -14.50 17.59 -0.73
N GLY A 66 -13.19 17.73 -0.95
CA GLY A 66 -12.15 17.19 -0.07
C GLY A 66 -12.34 15.71 0.29
N VAL A 67 -12.37 15.41 1.60
CA VAL A 67 -12.52 14.04 2.14
C VAL A 67 -13.86 13.40 1.77
N LEU A 68 -14.92 14.20 1.51
CA LEU A 68 -16.22 13.64 1.10
C LEU A 68 -16.11 12.83 -0.19
N TRP A 69 -15.18 13.15 -1.09
CA TRP A 69 -14.96 12.35 -2.31
C TRP A 69 -14.58 10.91 -2.01
N ALA A 70 -13.79 10.68 -0.95
CA ALA A 70 -13.38 9.34 -0.56
C ALA A 70 -14.57 8.49 -0.07
N MET A 71 -15.62 9.13 0.48
CA MET A 71 -16.83 8.48 0.95
C MET A 71 -17.88 8.33 -0.16
N LEU A 72 -17.97 9.32 -1.07
CA LEU A 72 -18.96 9.33 -2.13
C LEU A 72 -18.79 8.15 -3.09
N GLN A 73 -17.55 7.85 -3.49
CA GLN A 73 -17.26 6.75 -4.42
C GLN A 73 -17.77 5.38 -3.93
N PRO A 74 -17.44 4.90 -2.71
CA PRO A 74 -17.96 3.63 -2.21
C PRO A 74 -19.48 3.66 -1.97
N LEU A 75 -20.07 4.80 -1.58
CA LEU A 75 -21.52 4.91 -1.42
C LEU A 75 -22.28 4.79 -2.75
N VAL A 76 -21.77 5.45 -3.79
CA VAL A 76 -22.34 5.33 -5.15
C VAL A 76 -22.19 3.90 -5.66
N ALA A 77 -21.01 3.30 -5.52
CA ALA A 77 -20.77 1.91 -5.91
C ALA A 77 -21.67 0.93 -5.15
N MET A 78 -21.80 1.08 -3.83
CA MET A 78 -22.71 0.31 -2.99
C MET A 78 -24.15 0.43 -3.49
N SER A 79 -24.61 1.66 -3.78
CA SER A 79 -25.98 1.91 -4.26
C SER A 79 -26.24 1.25 -5.60
N VAL A 80 -25.31 1.42 -6.56
CA VAL A 80 -25.40 0.80 -7.89
C VAL A 80 -25.44 -0.72 -7.79
N PHE A 81 -24.50 -1.33 -7.08
CA PHE A 81 -24.47 -2.78 -6.91
C PHE A 81 -25.68 -3.30 -6.15
N SER A 82 -26.19 -2.55 -5.15
CA SER A 82 -27.37 -2.96 -4.39
C SER A 82 -28.64 -2.96 -5.22
N VAL A 83 -28.81 -1.97 -6.09
CA VAL A 83 -29.94 -1.92 -7.01
C VAL A 83 -29.80 -3.05 -8.04
N PHE A 84 -28.63 -3.18 -8.67
CA PHE A 84 -28.45 -4.13 -9.75
C PHE A 84 -28.43 -5.59 -9.26
N PHE A 85 -27.50 -5.94 -8.39
CA PHE A 85 -27.32 -7.31 -7.94
C PHE A 85 -28.23 -7.72 -6.79
N GLY A 86 -28.57 -6.77 -5.91
CA GLY A 86 -29.50 -7.03 -4.81
C GLY A 86 -30.95 -7.11 -5.26
N ARG A 87 -31.45 -6.12 -6.02
CA ARG A 87 -32.87 -6.10 -6.44
C ARG A 87 -33.16 -6.75 -7.78
N LEU A 88 -32.33 -6.56 -8.81
CA LEU A 88 -32.62 -7.09 -10.16
C LEU A 88 -32.17 -8.56 -10.31
N VAL A 89 -30.97 -8.90 -9.83
CA VAL A 89 -30.42 -10.27 -9.97
C VAL A 89 -30.81 -11.18 -8.81
N GLY A 90 -31.12 -10.63 -7.63
CA GLY A 90 -31.54 -11.41 -6.46
C GLY A 90 -30.42 -12.25 -5.84
N ILE A 91 -29.17 -11.77 -5.89
CA ILE A 91 -28.03 -12.48 -5.28
C ILE A 91 -28.23 -12.58 -3.77
N SER A 92 -28.07 -13.79 -3.22
CA SER A 92 -28.17 -14.00 -1.78
C SER A 92 -27.03 -13.30 -1.03
N SER A 93 -27.39 -12.60 0.05
CA SER A 93 -26.46 -11.87 0.93
C SER A 93 -26.16 -12.64 2.22
N ASN A 94 -26.38 -13.96 2.24
CA ASN A 94 -26.23 -14.81 3.42
C ASN A 94 -26.94 -14.27 4.67
N GLY A 95 -28.13 -13.65 4.50
CA GLY A 95 -28.96 -13.15 5.59
C GLY A 95 -28.69 -11.70 6.05
N ALA A 96 -27.63 -11.05 5.55
CA ALA A 96 -27.34 -9.65 5.85
C ALA A 96 -28.00 -8.67 4.87
N PRO A 97 -28.24 -7.39 5.22
CA PRO A 97 -28.65 -6.38 4.24
C PRO A 97 -27.64 -6.28 3.10
N TYR A 98 -28.10 -6.44 1.85
CA TYR A 98 -27.22 -6.49 0.68
C TYR A 98 -26.30 -5.24 0.53
N PRO A 99 -26.73 -4.00 0.83
CA PRO A 99 -25.84 -2.84 0.81
C PRO A 99 -24.63 -2.99 1.74
N LEU A 100 -24.84 -3.49 2.96
CA LEU A 100 -23.76 -3.72 3.92
C LEU A 100 -22.85 -4.86 3.47
N PHE A 101 -23.42 -5.91 2.89
CA PHE A 101 -22.67 -7.03 2.32
C PHE A 101 -21.68 -6.59 1.23
N VAL A 102 -22.13 -5.72 0.33
CA VAL A 102 -21.29 -5.14 -0.73
C VAL A 102 -20.27 -4.17 -0.15
N LEU A 103 -20.68 -3.30 0.79
CA LEU A 103 -19.77 -2.34 1.41
C LEU A 103 -18.62 -3.02 2.16
N CYS A 104 -18.88 -4.14 2.85
CA CYS A 104 -17.87 -4.97 3.48
C CYS A 104 -16.85 -5.55 2.49
N GLY A 105 -17.23 -5.77 1.23
CA GLY A 105 -16.30 -6.18 0.18
C GLY A 105 -15.57 -5.01 -0.48
N LEU A 106 -16.29 -3.91 -0.72
CA LEU A 106 -15.74 -2.74 -1.41
C LEU A 106 -14.69 -2.00 -0.58
N VAL A 107 -14.86 -1.87 0.74
CA VAL A 107 -13.92 -1.12 1.58
C VAL A 107 -12.52 -1.76 1.56
N PRO A 108 -12.35 -3.08 1.84
CA PRO A 108 -11.07 -3.77 1.70
C PRO A 108 -10.49 -3.70 0.29
N TRP A 109 -11.35 -3.93 -0.71
CA TRP A 109 -10.94 -3.91 -2.11
C TRP A 109 -10.41 -2.55 -2.56
N ASN A 110 -11.13 -1.47 -2.24
CA ASN A 110 -10.75 -0.11 -2.61
C ASN A 110 -9.42 0.28 -1.96
N PHE A 111 -9.21 -0.08 -0.70
CA PHE A 111 -7.91 0.11 -0.06
C PHE A 111 -6.80 -0.64 -0.80
N PHE A 112 -6.96 -1.95 -1.02
CA PHE A 112 -5.96 -2.78 -1.69
C PHE A 112 -5.61 -2.24 -3.08
N SER A 113 -6.63 -1.96 -3.90
CA SER A 113 -6.44 -1.45 -5.26
C SER A 113 -5.74 -0.08 -5.27
N ARG A 114 -6.13 0.84 -4.38
CA ARG A 114 -5.48 2.15 -4.26
C ARG A 114 -4.04 2.05 -3.77
N ALA A 115 -3.80 1.24 -2.74
CA ALA A 115 -2.46 1.03 -2.20
C ALA A 115 -1.52 0.48 -3.26
N VAL A 116 -1.89 -0.62 -3.93
CA VAL A 116 -1.08 -1.25 -4.98
C VAL A 116 -0.83 -0.29 -6.15
N GLY A 117 -1.86 0.43 -6.61
CA GLY A 117 -1.71 1.41 -7.68
C GLY A 117 -0.78 2.58 -7.30
N SER A 118 -0.97 3.16 -6.11
CA SER A 118 -0.15 4.28 -5.63
C SER A 118 1.30 3.86 -5.40
N MET A 119 1.54 2.67 -4.84
CA MET A 119 2.87 2.13 -4.63
C MET A 119 3.59 1.85 -5.96
N THR A 120 2.89 1.30 -6.96
CA THR A 120 3.46 1.01 -8.29
C THR A 120 4.07 2.25 -8.94
N GLY A 121 3.36 3.38 -8.91
CA GLY A 121 3.84 4.64 -9.48
C GLY A 121 4.82 5.42 -8.58
N SER A 122 4.93 5.07 -7.30
CA SER A 122 5.58 5.90 -6.28
C SER A 122 7.04 6.25 -6.60
N LEU A 123 7.85 5.27 -7.02
CA LEU A 123 9.26 5.49 -7.36
C LEU A 123 9.43 6.38 -8.59
N VAL A 124 8.61 6.17 -9.62
CA VAL A 124 8.64 6.95 -10.86
C VAL A 124 8.19 8.40 -10.60
N ASN A 125 7.16 8.59 -9.78
CA ASN A 125 6.64 9.91 -9.45
C ASN A 125 7.58 10.72 -8.55
N ASN A 126 8.46 10.05 -7.80
CA ASN A 126 9.42 10.69 -6.88
C ASN A 126 10.88 10.55 -7.36
N GLN A 127 11.12 10.35 -8.65
CA GLN A 127 12.46 10.13 -9.22
C GLN A 127 13.45 11.25 -8.86
N GLU A 128 13.02 12.51 -8.90
CA GLU A 128 13.89 13.65 -8.56
C GLU A 128 14.39 13.58 -7.12
N LEU A 129 13.52 13.18 -6.17
CA LEU A 129 13.87 13.02 -4.78
C LEU A 129 14.84 11.85 -4.58
N VAL A 130 14.57 10.72 -5.26
CA VAL A 130 15.42 9.52 -5.22
C VAL A 130 16.81 9.78 -5.79
N LYS A 131 16.96 10.71 -6.75
CA LYS A 131 18.27 11.11 -7.31
C LYS A 131 19.07 12.04 -6.41
N ARG A 132 18.38 12.92 -5.67
CA ARG A 132 19.02 14.05 -4.96
C ARG A 132 19.33 13.76 -3.50
N VAL A 133 18.66 12.79 -2.89
CA VAL A 133 18.81 12.49 -1.46
C VAL A 133 19.04 10.99 -1.26
N TYR A 134 20.03 10.63 -0.47
CA TYR A 134 20.31 9.24 -0.13
C TYR A 134 19.39 8.76 1.00
N PHE A 135 18.58 7.75 0.72
CA PHE A 135 17.78 7.00 1.71
C PHE A 135 17.38 5.62 1.15
N PRO A 136 17.00 4.65 2.00
CA PRO A 136 16.48 3.36 1.55
C PRO A 136 15.26 3.51 0.65
N ARG A 137 15.33 3.02 -0.59
CA ARG A 137 14.32 3.36 -1.61
C ARG A 137 12.94 2.76 -1.31
N LEU A 138 12.90 1.73 -0.46
CA LEU A 138 11.67 1.14 0.08
C LEU A 138 10.79 2.18 0.81
N ILE A 139 11.36 3.27 1.32
CA ILE A 139 10.63 4.36 1.99
C ILE A 139 9.57 4.97 1.07
N ILE A 140 9.82 5.06 -0.23
CA ILE A 140 8.92 5.73 -1.19
C ILE A 140 7.63 4.93 -1.43
N PRO A 141 7.67 3.62 -1.75
CA PRO A 141 6.45 2.80 -1.74
C PRO A 141 5.77 2.78 -0.38
N MET A 142 6.53 2.73 0.73
CA MET A 142 5.94 2.69 2.07
C MET A 142 5.22 3.99 2.45
N SER A 143 5.70 5.17 2.02
CA SER A 143 4.98 6.43 2.24
C SER A 143 3.68 6.50 1.45
N ALA A 144 3.67 5.96 0.22
CA ALA A 144 2.45 5.85 -0.57
C ALA A 144 1.42 4.93 0.11
N MET A 145 1.87 3.77 0.63
CA MET A 145 1.03 2.86 1.42
C MET A 145 0.46 3.55 2.67
N ALA A 146 1.30 4.30 3.40
CA ALA A 146 0.88 5.03 4.58
C ALA A 146 -0.18 6.10 4.28
N ALA A 147 -0.08 6.79 3.14
CA ALA A 147 -1.12 7.71 2.69
C ALA A 147 -2.46 6.97 2.46
N CYS A 148 -2.44 5.78 1.84
CA CYS A 148 -3.64 4.97 1.63
C CYS A 148 -4.26 4.40 2.92
N LEU A 149 -3.51 4.24 4.00
CA LEU A 149 -4.08 3.84 5.30
C LEU A 149 -5.09 4.88 5.83
N THR A 150 -4.91 6.16 5.51
CA THR A 150 -5.89 7.19 5.90
C THR A 150 -7.23 7.00 5.20
N ASP A 151 -7.21 6.67 3.90
CA ASP A 151 -8.42 6.32 3.14
C ASP A 151 -9.11 5.08 3.71
N MET A 152 -8.33 4.09 4.16
CA MET A 152 -8.85 2.87 4.76
C MET A 152 -9.61 3.18 6.06
N ILE A 153 -9.06 4.04 6.91
CA ILE A 153 -9.72 4.49 8.14
C ILE A 153 -11.05 5.17 7.82
N VAL A 154 -11.08 6.07 6.83
CA VAL A 154 -12.32 6.71 6.35
C VAL A 154 -13.30 5.68 5.80
N GLY A 155 -12.83 4.69 5.04
CA GLY A 155 -13.65 3.61 4.49
C GLY A 155 -14.27 2.72 5.55
N PHE A 156 -13.51 2.32 6.57
CA PHE A 156 -14.06 1.56 7.70
C PHE A 156 -14.99 2.41 8.57
N ALA A 157 -14.67 3.68 8.81
CA ALA A 157 -15.58 4.60 9.51
C ALA A 157 -16.92 4.73 8.78
N LEU A 158 -16.90 4.83 7.44
CA LEU A 158 -18.09 4.80 6.60
C LEU A 158 -18.85 3.47 6.74
N LEU A 159 -18.17 2.34 6.76
CA LEU A 159 -18.78 1.02 6.97
C LEU A 159 -19.51 0.94 8.31
N PHE A 160 -18.86 1.36 9.41
CA PHE A 160 -19.49 1.38 10.73
C PHE A 160 -20.65 2.38 10.82
N ALA A 161 -20.53 3.56 10.19
CA ALA A 161 -21.64 4.50 10.11
C ALA A 161 -22.84 3.90 9.34
N ALA A 162 -22.59 3.17 8.26
CA ALA A 162 -23.63 2.47 7.52
C ALA A 162 -24.28 1.38 8.38
N LEU A 163 -23.51 0.57 9.12
CA LEU A 163 -24.07 -0.44 10.04
C LEU A 163 -25.11 0.16 11.00
N LEU A 164 -24.76 1.29 11.63
CA LEU A 164 -25.66 2.01 12.53
C LEU A 164 -26.91 2.54 11.80
N ALA A 165 -26.74 3.10 10.60
CA ALA A 165 -27.85 3.61 9.79
C ALA A 165 -28.84 2.51 9.36
N PHE A 166 -28.37 1.29 9.16
CA PHE A 166 -29.20 0.12 8.84
C PHE A 166 -29.72 -0.63 10.09
N GLY A 167 -29.44 -0.14 11.30
CA GLY A 167 -29.88 -0.76 12.56
C GLY A 167 -29.19 -2.08 12.88
N THR A 168 -28.06 -2.37 12.23
CA THR A 168 -27.27 -3.59 12.44
C THR A 168 -26.06 -3.30 13.32
N TRP A 169 -25.82 -4.14 14.32
CA TRP A 169 -24.64 -4.02 15.18
C TRP A 169 -23.53 -4.98 14.73
N PRO A 170 -22.26 -4.57 14.81
CA PRO A 170 -21.16 -5.47 14.53
C PRO A 170 -21.16 -6.62 15.53
N VAL A 171 -20.88 -7.82 15.03
CA VAL A 171 -20.80 -9.01 15.86
C VAL A 171 -19.50 -9.00 16.70
N PRO A 172 -19.40 -9.73 17.83
CA PRO A 172 -18.19 -9.74 18.68
C PRO A 172 -16.89 -10.11 17.96
N GLN A 173 -16.99 -10.84 16.84
CA GLN A 173 -15.91 -11.21 15.95
C GLN A 173 -15.20 -10.00 15.33
N VAL A 174 -15.76 -8.78 15.44
CA VAL A 174 -15.14 -7.53 14.98
C VAL A 174 -13.78 -7.28 15.66
N LEU A 175 -13.52 -7.89 16.82
CA LEU A 175 -12.20 -7.87 17.47
C LEU A 175 -11.08 -8.49 16.63
N PHE A 176 -11.40 -9.36 15.67
CA PHE A 176 -10.44 -9.93 14.73
C PHE A 176 -10.22 -9.05 13.49
N LEU A 177 -11.02 -7.98 13.30
CA LEU A 177 -10.88 -7.08 12.16
C LEU A 177 -9.47 -6.48 12.04
N PRO A 178 -8.79 -6.02 13.12
CA PRO A 178 -7.42 -5.51 13.02
C PRO A 178 -6.43 -6.53 12.46
N LEU A 179 -6.60 -7.82 12.77
CA LEU A 179 -5.75 -8.89 12.22
C LEU A 179 -5.91 -8.97 10.69
N PHE A 180 -7.14 -8.99 10.19
CA PHE A 180 -7.40 -9.06 8.74
C PHE A 180 -6.96 -7.79 8.02
N VAL A 181 -7.05 -6.63 8.68
CA VAL A 181 -6.49 -5.37 8.17
C VAL A 181 -4.97 -5.46 8.03
N LEU A 182 -4.26 -6.07 8.98
CA LEU A 182 -2.80 -6.27 8.87
C LEU A 182 -2.44 -7.22 7.73
N VAL A 183 -3.18 -8.32 7.54
CA VAL A 183 -2.96 -9.26 6.42
C VAL A 183 -3.22 -8.56 5.08
N MET A 184 -4.27 -7.75 4.99
CA MET A 184 -4.57 -6.94 3.82
C MET A 184 -3.50 -5.89 3.53
N ALA A 185 -2.97 -5.23 4.55
CA ALA A 185 -1.86 -4.30 4.39
C ALA A 185 -0.59 -5.03 3.94
N ALA A 186 -0.32 -6.22 4.46
CA ALA A 186 0.80 -7.07 4.06
C ALA A 186 0.70 -7.50 2.59
N SER A 187 -0.49 -7.94 2.13
CA SER A 187 -0.68 -8.34 0.74
C SER A 187 -0.53 -7.16 -0.23
N ALA A 188 -1.11 -6.00 0.11
CA ALA A 188 -0.96 -4.77 -0.67
C ALA A 188 0.51 -4.32 -0.71
N THR A 189 1.23 -4.43 0.41
CA THR A 189 2.66 -4.09 0.49
C THR A 189 3.49 -5.00 -0.39
N GLY A 190 3.28 -6.32 -0.30
CA GLY A 190 4.01 -7.30 -1.13
C GLY A 190 3.86 -7.02 -2.62
N LEU A 191 2.62 -6.90 -3.09
CA LEU A 191 2.35 -6.66 -4.50
C LEU A 191 2.81 -5.27 -4.94
N GLY A 192 2.49 -4.22 -4.17
CA GLY A 192 2.81 -2.84 -4.49
C GLY A 192 4.31 -2.58 -4.53
N VAL A 193 5.08 -3.14 -3.59
CA VAL A 193 6.55 -3.06 -3.60
C VAL A 193 7.12 -3.78 -4.82
N ALA A 194 6.66 -5.00 -5.12
CA ALA A 194 7.12 -5.74 -6.29
C ALA A 194 6.88 -4.96 -7.59
N LEU A 195 5.65 -4.46 -7.78
CA LEU A 195 5.27 -3.72 -8.97
C LEU A 195 5.98 -2.38 -9.08
N SER A 196 6.26 -1.71 -7.96
CA SER A 196 7.06 -0.47 -7.97
C SER A 196 8.46 -0.69 -8.56
N ALA A 197 9.10 -1.80 -8.20
CA ALA A 197 10.42 -2.16 -8.74
C ALA A 197 10.38 -2.50 -10.22
N ILE A 198 9.34 -3.23 -10.66
CA ILE A 198 9.16 -3.58 -12.08
C ILE A 198 8.84 -2.32 -12.89
N ASN A 199 8.03 -1.41 -12.37
CA ASN A 199 7.62 -0.18 -13.05
C ASN A 199 8.79 0.79 -13.33
N VAL A 200 9.81 0.80 -12.45
CA VAL A 200 11.05 1.54 -12.72
C VAL A 200 11.75 1.04 -14.00
N ARG A 201 11.72 -0.28 -14.25
CA ARG A 201 12.30 -0.89 -15.44
C ARG A 201 11.38 -0.82 -16.66
N PHE A 202 10.07 -0.96 -16.44
CA PHE A 202 9.05 -1.03 -17.49
C PHE A 202 7.89 -0.08 -17.15
N ARG A 203 7.91 1.13 -17.73
CA ARG A 203 6.93 2.18 -17.42
C ARG A 203 5.48 1.80 -17.79
N ASP A 204 5.30 0.85 -18.70
CA ASP A 204 3.97 0.35 -19.10
C ASP A 204 3.23 -0.33 -17.93
N VAL A 205 3.95 -0.83 -16.93
CA VAL A 205 3.35 -1.42 -15.72
C VAL A 205 2.47 -0.43 -14.99
N GLY A 206 2.84 0.86 -14.97
CA GLY A 206 2.02 1.92 -14.39
C GLY A 206 0.62 2.03 -15.01
N TYR A 207 0.48 1.72 -16.30
CA TYR A 207 -0.81 1.72 -17.01
C TYR A 207 -1.53 0.36 -16.90
N LEU A 208 -0.78 -0.74 -16.93
CA LEU A 208 -1.35 -2.10 -16.83
C LEU A 208 -1.94 -2.40 -15.45
N VAL A 209 -1.36 -1.87 -14.38
CA VAL A 209 -1.79 -2.18 -13.01
C VAL A 209 -3.23 -1.74 -12.72
N PRO A 210 -3.66 -0.49 -12.97
CA PRO A 210 -5.04 -0.07 -12.77
C PRO A 210 -6.05 -0.94 -13.53
N PHE A 211 -5.76 -1.26 -14.79
CA PHE A 211 -6.60 -2.12 -15.62
C PHE A 211 -6.68 -3.55 -15.06
N SER A 212 -5.54 -4.10 -14.64
CA SER A 212 -5.47 -5.47 -14.08
C SER A 212 -6.23 -5.56 -12.76
N LEU A 213 -6.10 -4.55 -11.89
CA LEU A 213 -6.87 -4.46 -10.65
C LEU A 213 -8.37 -4.44 -10.94
N GLN A 214 -8.83 -3.71 -11.96
CA GLN A 214 -10.25 -3.71 -12.33
C GLN A 214 -10.76 -5.09 -12.73
N ILE A 215 -9.96 -5.92 -13.40
CA ILE A 215 -10.31 -7.32 -13.70
C ILE A 215 -10.35 -8.16 -12.41
N VAL A 216 -9.34 -8.02 -11.56
CA VAL A 216 -9.23 -8.77 -10.30
C VAL A 216 -10.37 -8.46 -9.32
N LEU A 217 -10.98 -7.27 -9.38
CA LEU A 217 -12.20 -6.93 -8.64
C LEU A 217 -13.31 -7.97 -8.89
N PHE A 218 -13.55 -8.32 -10.16
CA PHE A 218 -14.58 -9.27 -10.54
C PHE A 218 -14.19 -10.73 -10.23
N MET A 219 -12.88 -11.01 -10.20
CA MET A 219 -12.32 -12.28 -9.74
C MET A 219 -12.23 -12.39 -8.20
N THR A 220 -12.79 -11.43 -7.46
CA THR A 220 -12.84 -11.43 -6.00
C THR A 220 -14.32 -11.42 -5.59
N PRO A 221 -14.73 -12.09 -4.50
CA PRO A 221 -16.14 -12.19 -4.12
C PRO A 221 -16.60 -10.89 -3.45
N VAL A 222 -16.54 -9.75 -4.15
CA VAL A 222 -16.88 -8.42 -3.62
C VAL A 222 -18.37 -8.14 -3.68
N VAL A 223 -19.03 -8.53 -4.77
CA VAL A 223 -20.48 -8.31 -4.99
C VAL A 223 -21.31 -9.57 -4.79
N TYR A 224 -20.66 -10.72 -4.63
CA TYR A 224 -21.28 -12.02 -4.49
C TYR A 224 -20.63 -12.84 -3.37
N PRO A 225 -21.33 -13.81 -2.76
CA PRO A 225 -20.76 -14.69 -1.75
C PRO A 225 -19.85 -15.76 -2.38
N GLY A 226 -18.74 -16.11 -1.72
CA GLY A 226 -17.82 -17.14 -2.22
C GLY A 226 -18.42 -18.54 -2.28
N SER A 227 -19.56 -18.77 -1.61
CA SER A 227 -20.33 -20.02 -1.72
C SER A 227 -20.83 -20.31 -3.14
N LEU A 228 -20.98 -19.29 -4.00
CA LEU A 228 -21.35 -19.47 -5.42
C LEU A 228 -20.22 -20.10 -6.25
N VAL A 229 -18.97 -20.06 -5.77
CA VAL A 229 -17.84 -20.68 -6.46
C VAL A 229 -17.89 -22.20 -6.24
N PRO A 230 -17.88 -23.01 -7.31
CA PRO A 230 -17.89 -24.47 -7.18
C PRO A 230 -16.73 -24.97 -6.32
N HIS A 231 -17.00 -25.94 -5.45
CA HIS A 231 -16.02 -26.46 -4.46
C HIS A 231 -14.65 -26.82 -5.08
N PHE A 232 -14.64 -27.38 -6.29
CA PHE A 232 -13.40 -27.75 -7.00
C PHE A 232 -12.47 -26.57 -7.30
N TRP A 233 -13.03 -25.39 -7.62
CA TRP A 233 -12.25 -24.21 -7.98
C TRP A 233 -11.84 -23.34 -6.77
N ARG A 234 -12.44 -23.57 -5.59
CA ARG A 234 -12.20 -22.76 -4.39
C ARG A 234 -10.73 -22.67 -3.97
N PRO A 235 -9.91 -23.75 -3.99
CA PRO A 235 -8.51 -23.64 -3.60
C PRO A 235 -7.70 -22.73 -4.53
N LEU A 236 -7.86 -22.88 -5.84
CA LEU A 236 -7.19 -22.04 -6.84
C LEU A 236 -7.67 -20.59 -6.75
N TYR A 237 -8.97 -20.41 -6.59
CA TYR A 237 -9.59 -19.09 -6.41
C TYR A 237 -9.05 -18.38 -5.16
N SER A 238 -8.86 -19.11 -4.06
CA SER A 238 -8.36 -18.58 -2.78
C SER A 238 -6.87 -18.22 -2.79
N MET A 239 -6.12 -18.57 -3.84
CA MET A 239 -4.75 -18.09 -4.03
C MET A 239 -4.72 -16.56 -4.17
N ASN A 240 -5.80 -15.95 -4.69
CA ASN A 240 -5.96 -14.51 -4.64
C ASN A 240 -6.14 -14.08 -3.17
N PRO A 241 -5.20 -13.28 -2.60
CA PRO A 241 -5.21 -12.92 -1.19
C PRO A 241 -6.48 -12.16 -0.78
N MET A 242 -7.10 -11.41 -1.69
CA MET A 242 -8.30 -10.62 -1.37
C MET A 242 -9.57 -11.46 -1.22
N VAL A 243 -9.58 -12.69 -1.72
CA VAL A 243 -10.74 -13.59 -1.63
C VAL A 243 -11.07 -13.89 -0.17
N GLY A 244 -10.12 -14.49 0.56
CA GLY A 244 -10.31 -14.81 1.96
C GLY A 244 -10.39 -13.57 2.85
N ILE A 245 -9.68 -12.48 2.53
CA ILE A 245 -9.75 -11.23 3.31
C ILE A 245 -11.16 -10.64 3.26
N VAL A 246 -11.80 -10.59 2.09
CA VAL A 246 -13.17 -10.05 1.96
C VAL A 246 -14.17 -10.91 2.75
N GLU A 247 -14.05 -12.23 2.70
CA GLU A 247 -14.90 -13.12 3.50
C GLU A 247 -14.65 -12.98 4.99
N ALA A 248 -13.39 -12.84 5.42
CA ALA A 248 -13.02 -12.62 6.80
C ALA A 248 -13.56 -11.28 7.35
N VAL A 249 -13.56 -10.22 6.54
CA VAL A 249 -14.18 -8.94 6.91
C VAL A 249 -15.69 -9.10 7.05
N ARG A 250 -16.37 -9.82 6.15
CA ARG A 250 -17.80 -10.09 6.30
C ARG A 250 -18.13 -10.93 7.53
N TRP A 251 -17.34 -11.95 7.81
CA TRP A 251 -17.51 -12.77 9.01
C TRP A 251 -17.30 -11.95 10.29
N SER A 252 -16.26 -11.12 10.34
CA SER A 252 -15.96 -10.30 11.51
C SER A 252 -16.97 -9.17 11.74
N VAL A 253 -17.54 -8.60 10.68
CA VAL A 253 -18.44 -7.44 10.78
C VAL A 253 -19.92 -7.85 10.80
N LEU A 254 -20.33 -8.73 9.89
CA LEU A 254 -21.73 -9.12 9.67
C LEU A 254 -22.09 -10.49 10.27
N GLY A 255 -21.12 -11.28 10.70
CA GLY A 255 -21.37 -12.62 11.24
C GLY A 255 -21.80 -13.65 10.18
N THR A 256 -21.57 -13.38 8.89
CA THR A 256 -21.89 -14.33 7.81
C THR A 256 -21.02 -15.58 7.91
N PRO A 257 -21.48 -16.77 7.45
CA PRO A 257 -20.67 -17.99 7.46
C PRO A 257 -19.32 -17.80 6.77
N ALA A 258 -18.24 -18.24 7.43
CA ALA A 258 -16.87 -18.16 6.91
C ALA A 258 -16.40 -19.52 6.38
N ASP A 259 -15.77 -19.52 5.20
CA ASP A 259 -15.00 -20.65 4.70
C ASP A 259 -13.54 -20.52 5.18
N TRP A 260 -13.22 -21.16 6.30
CA TRP A 260 -11.90 -21.08 6.93
C TRP A 260 -10.77 -21.62 6.05
N VAL A 261 -11.07 -22.52 5.11
CA VAL A 261 -10.07 -23.03 4.16
C VAL A 261 -9.69 -21.92 3.20
N MET A 262 -10.67 -21.21 2.65
CA MET A 262 -10.43 -20.08 1.75
C MET A 262 -9.65 -18.96 2.46
N ILE A 263 -10.08 -18.61 3.69
CA ILE A 263 -9.40 -17.59 4.50
C ILE A 263 -7.93 -17.97 4.78
N SER A 264 -7.67 -19.21 5.18
CA SER A 264 -6.32 -19.67 5.51
C SER A 264 -5.39 -19.67 4.30
N ILE A 265 -5.87 -20.14 3.14
CA ILE A 265 -5.09 -20.11 1.89
C ILE A 265 -4.77 -18.67 1.48
N SER A 266 -5.73 -17.75 1.61
CA SER A 266 -5.50 -16.34 1.29
C SER A 266 -4.56 -15.63 2.26
N ILE A 267 -4.55 -16.00 3.55
CA ILE A 267 -3.56 -15.51 4.51
C ILE A 267 -2.16 -16.00 4.12
N LEU A 268 -2.01 -17.28 3.81
CA LEU A 268 -0.73 -17.85 3.38
C LEU A 268 -0.25 -17.21 2.07
N SER A 269 -1.14 -17.00 1.10
CA SER A 269 -0.78 -16.34 -0.16
C SER A 269 -0.40 -14.87 0.06
N SER A 270 -1.06 -14.17 0.99
CA SER A 270 -0.71 -12.79 1.37
C SER A 270 0.70 -12.70 1.96
N LEU A 271 1.06 -13.62 2.87
CA LEU A 271 2.39 -13.67 3.47
C LEU A 271 3.46 -14.07 2.45
N ALA A 272 3.17 -15.05 1.60
CA ALA A 272 4.06 -15.46 0.51
C ALA A 272 4.30 -14.29 -0.46
N LEU A 273 3.25 -13.54 -0.81
CA LEU A 273 3.33 -12.36 -1.67
C LEU A 273 4.14 -11.23 -1.04
N LEU A 274 4.01 -11.02 0.26
CA LEU A 274 4.83 -10.07 1.02
C LEU A 274 6.32 -10.45 0.90
N VAL A 275 6.67 -11.68 1.24
CA VAL A 275 8.07 -12.15 1.19
C VAL A 275 8.62 -12.08 -0.24
N ALA A 276 7.86 -12.55 -1.23
CA ALA A 276 8.26 -12.54 -2.63
C ALA A 276 8.45 -11.11 -3.16
N GLY A 277 7.53 -10.19 -2.84
CA GLY A 277 7.61 -8.82 -3.31
C GLY A 277 8.78 -8.04 -2.73
N LEU A 278 9.05 -8.23 -1.44
CA LEU A 278 10.23 -7.67 -0.79
C LEU A 278 11.54 -8.25 -1.38
N ALA A 279 11.57 -9.55 -1.68
CA ALA A 279 12.73 -10.18 -2.33
C ALA A 279 12.96 -9.62 -3.75
N ILE A 280 11.90 -9.46 -4.55
CA ILE A 280 11.97 -8.87 -5.90
C ILE A 280 12.52 -7.44 -5.84
N PHE A 281 12.04 -6.64 -4.89
CA PHE A 281 12.49 -5.26 -4.71
C PHE A 281 13.96 -5.18 -4.30
N SER A 282 14.36 -5.93 -3.27
CA SER A 282 15.76 -5.92 -2.80
C SER A 282 16.75 -6.35 -3.89
N LYS A 283 16.34 -7.26 -4.79
CA LYS A 283 17.13 -7.66 -5.96
C LYS A 283 17.21 -6.55 -7.01
N SER A 284 16.10 -5.84 -7.25
CA SER A 284 15.99 -4.81 -8.28
C SER A 284 16.63 -3.48 -7.86
N GLU A 285 16.71 -3.21 -6.56
CA GLU A 285 17.26 -1.98 -6.00
C GLU A 285 18.68 -1.67 -6.48
N ARG A 286 19.48 -2.71 -6.77
CA ARG A 286 20.84 -2.57 -7.29
C ARG A 286 20.92 -1.91 -8.67
N ALA A 287 19.88 -2.07 -9.49
CA ALA A 287 19.85 -1.56 -10.85
C ALA A 287 19.23 -0.16 -10.97
N PHE A 288 18.61 0.36 -9.90
CA PHE A 288 17.93 1.66 -9.97
C PHE A 288 18.85 2.87 -10.23
N PRO A 289 20.14 2.94 -9.80
CA PRO A 289 21.01 4.06 -10.16
C PRO A 289 21.14 4.27 -11.67
N ASP A 290 21.08 3.19 -12.45
CA ASP A 290 21.25 3.22 -13.90
C ASP A 290 19.93 3.47 -14.65
N LEU A 291 18.79 3.23 -13.99
CA LEU A 291 17.45 3.24 -14.60
C LEU A 291 16.64 4.50 -14.31
N ILE A 292 16.95 5.19 -13.21
CA ILE A 292 16.20 6.37 -12.74
C ILE A 292 16.81 7.64 -13.31
#